data_AF-A0A1G4I3X1-F1
#
_entry.id   AF-A0A1G4I3X1-F1
#
_cell.length_a   1.000
_cell.length_b   1.000
_cell.length_c   1.000
_cell.angle_alpha   90.00
_cell.angle_beta   90.00
_cell.angle_gamma   90.00
#
_symmetry.space_group_name_H-M   'P 1'
#
loop_
_entity.id
_entity.type
_entity.pdbx_description
1 polymer ?
#
loop_
_entity_poly.entity_id
_entity_poly.type
_entity_poly.pdbx_seq_one_letter_code
_entity_poly.pdbx_strand_id
1 'polypeptide(L)'
;MTQAVEMAQCDRVVIFLDVDGVLLPVPRFTFGGGDLSPQCVGYLLKIVDACGTAEKVTIILSSTWRNFPAQVQRLNNFFAKTVGDAVPPIAGGTPNGTPKVTVVSYYADDPSEQRLVRDRVDEIKRWINTNMREHPEAVGGRWFAIDDMQLDVDERMRGHFLKTTTEIGLVEDDIERAREIIAAFPPPEEAARNAAAALVDPALKDEEIDILETRCRNLSETAEQLKNDLAEAHEEIRRLQGERTVRERDMKELTRRFEDVSYRLAQYDFSKKNAVLRSAIEALASKTGKERRELEDRIKTLVNLLRHKKELEKMAAKNRKKEGQAQVKN
;
A
#
# COMPACT_ATOMS: atom_id res chain seq x y z
N MET A 1 23.49 30.30 -4.37
CA MET A 1 23.56 30.62 -2.94
C MET A 1 23.90 29.34 -2.20
N THR A 2 25.15 29.20 -1.75
CA THR A 2 25.57 28.07 -0.91
C THR A 2 24.95 28.29 0.46
N GLN A 3 23.91 27.53 0.82
CA GLN A 3 23.44 27.53 2.20
C GLN A 3 24.61 27.00 3.05
N ALA A 4 25.11 27.84 3.95
CA ALA A 4 26.13 27.44 4.90
C ALA A 4 25.55 26.30 5.75
N VAL A 5 26.36 25.27 6.01
CA VAL A 5 26.00 24.21 6.96
C VAL A 5 25.68 24.88 8.30
N GLU A 6 24.42 24.81 8.72
CA GLU A 6 24.02 25.42 9.98
C GLU A 6 24.62 24.58 11.12
N MET A 7 25.47 25.19 11.94
CA MET A 7 26.11 24.51 13.08
C MET A 7 25.09 23.81 13.99
N ALA A 8 23.87 24.35 14.11
CA ALA A 8 22.79 23.77 14.89
C ALA A 8 22.37 22.37 14.42
N GLN A 9 22.49 22.07 13.12
CA GLN A 9 22.18 20.75 12.57
C GLN A 9 23.26 19.73 12.93
N CYS A 10 24.53 20.15 12.95
CA CYS A 10 25.67 19.28 13.27
C CYS A 10 25.77 18.88 14.75
N ASP A 11 24.90 19.41 15.61
CA ASP A 11 24.76 18.95 17.00
C ASP A 11 23.86 17.70 17.14
N ARG A 12 23.11 17.37 16.08
CA ARG A 12 22.18 16.23 16.03
C ARG A 12 22.92 14.91 15.82
N VAL A 13 22.18 13.82 15.90
CA VAL A 13 22.63 12.44 15.63
C VAL A 13 21.62 11.75 14.71
N VAL A 14 22.10 11.01 13.71
CA VAL A 14 21.28 10.12 12.90
C VAL A 14 21.41 8.67 13.39
N ILE A 15 20.28 8.04 13.70
CA ILE A 15 20.21 6.62 14.04
C ILE A 15 19.62 5.86 12.85
N PHE A 16 20.40 4.93 12.30
CA PHE A 16 19.90 3.95 11.34
C PHE A 16 19.35 2.76 12.11
N LEU A 17 18.07 2.46 11.93
CA LEU A 17 17.36 1.51 12.78
C LEU A 17 16.85 0.32 11.95
N ASP A 18 17.33 -0.87 12.27
CA ASP A 18 16.59 -2.09 11.96
C ASP A 18 15.45 -2.30 12.97
N VAL A 19 14.45 -3.09 12.60
CA VAL A 19 13.28 -3.40 13.41
C VAL A 19 13.32 -4.84 13.88
N ASP A 20 13.57 -5.77 12.95
CA ASP A 20 13.58 -7.20 13.22
C ASP A 20 14.88 -7.52 13.98
N GLY A 21 14.76 -8.20 15.11
CA GLY A 21 15.92 -8.46 15.97
C GLY A 21 16.44 -7.26 16.77
N VAL A 22 15.82 -6.08 16.66
CA VAL A 22 16.14 -4.87 17.45
C VAL A 22 14.97 -4.49 18.35
N LEU A 23 13.83 -4.14 17.75
CA LEU A 23 12.60 -3.75 18.45
C LEU A 23 11.54 -4.86 18.44
N LEU A 24 11.69 -5.79 17.51
CA LEU A 24 10.86 -6.97 17.34
C LEU A 24 11.76 -8.19 17.52
N PRO A 25 11.90 -8.73 18.74
CA PRO A 25 12.66 -9.95 18.96
C PRO A 25 12.08 -11.08 18.11
N VAL A 26 12.94 -11.80 17.39
CA VAL A 26 12.54 -12.88 16.47
C VAL A 26 13.03 -14.22 17.02
N PRO A 27 12.19 -14.98 17.74
CA PRO A 27 12.55 -16.32 18.18
C PRO A 27 12.90 -17.21 16.98
N ARG A 28 13.92 -18.08 17.13
CA ARG A 28 14.44 -18.97 16.07
C ARG A 28 13.39 -19.80 15.32
N PHE A 29 12.22 -20.03 15.92
CA PHE A 29 11.17 -20.88 15.34
C PHE A 29 9.98 -20.09 14.76
N THR A 30 10.00 -18.76 14.80
CA THR A 30 8.92 -17.91 14.29
C THR A 30 9.47 -16.87 13.34
N PHE A 31 9.82 -17.28 12.12
CA PHE A 31 10.19 -16.34 11.06
C PHE A 31 9.04 -15.36 10.79
N GLY A 32 9.28 -14.07 11.06
CA GLY A 32 8.37 -12.97 10.72
C GLY A 32 7.12 -12.82 11.58
N GLY A 33 7.06 -13.46 12.77
CA GLY A 33 5.85 -13.55 13.59
C GLY A 33 5.86 -12.85 14.95
N GLY A 34 6.86 -12.01 15.25
CA GLY A 34 6.98 -11.33 16.54
C GLY A 34 6.12 -10.07 16.69
N ASP A 35 5.88 -9.67 17.94
CA ASP A 35 5.30 -8.37 18.29
C ASP A 35 6.40 -7.37 18.67
N LEU A 36 6.15 -6.08 18.41
CA LEU A 36 7.02 -5.01 18.88
C LEU A 36 7.08 -5.04 20.41
N SER A 37 8.29 -4.97 20.96
CA SER A 37 8.54 -5.04 22.40
C SER A 37 8.52 -3.64 23.03
N PRO A 38 7.61 -3.35 23.99
CA PRO A 38 7.62 -2.10 24.72
C PRO A 38 8.94 -1.89 25.49
N GLN A 39 9.55 -2.98 25.95
CA GLN A 39 10.82 -2.96 26.66
C GLN A 39 11.96 -2.51 25.75
N CYS A 40 12.05 -3.04 24.52
CA CYS A 40 13.06 -2.61 23.55
C CYS A 40 12.90 -1.14 23.16
N VAL A 41 11.66 -0.64 23.04
CA VAL A 41 11.40 0.80 22.83
C VAL A 41 11.81 1.62 24.06
N GLY A 42 11.62 1.11 25.28
CA GLY A 42 12.13 1.74 26.50
C GLY A 42 13.66 1.84 26.53
N TYR A 43 14.38 0.86 25.96
CA TYR A 43 15.82 0.94 25.80
C TYR A 43 16.24 1.89 24.68
N LEU A 44 15.51 1.91 23.55
CA LEU A 44 15.73 2.90 22.50
C LEU A 44 15.56 4.33 23.02
N LEU A 45 14.57 4.58 23.88
CA LEU A 45 14.41 5.88 24.56
C LEU A 45 15.67 6.27 25.34
N LYS A 46 16.22 5.36 26.16
CA LYS A 46 17.46 5.64 26.90
C LYS A 46 18.66 5.94 25.98
N ILE A 47 18.69 5.36 24.78
CA ILE A 47 19.70 5.66 23.74
C ILE A 47 19.46 7.05 23.12
N VAL A 48 18.20 7.41 22.84
CA VAL A 48 17.81 8.75 22.35
C VAL A 48 18.18 9.83 23.38
N ASP A 49 17.91 9.58 24.66
CA ASP A 49 18.31 10.48 25.76
C ASP A 49 19.83 10.66 25.84
N ALA A 50 20.61 9.59 25.59
CA ALA A 50 22.06 9.67 25.53
C ALA A 50 22.57 10.52 24.35
N CYS A 51 21.77 10.69 23.29
CA CYS A 51 22.07 11.58 22.16
C CYS A 51 21.66 13.04 22.43
N GLY A 52 21.06 13.34 23.59
CA GLY A 52 20.57 14.67 23.96
C GLY A 52 19.09 14.63 24.33
N THR A 53 18.23 14.33 23.34
CA THR A 53 16.76 14.34 23.41
C THR A 53 16.18 14.00 22.02
N ALA A 54 14.85 13.84 21.92
CA ALA A 54 14.16 13.57 20.66
C ALA A 54 14.44 14.60 19.55
N GLU A 55 14.53 15.90 19.87
CA GLU A 55 14.82 16.96 18.87
C GLU A 55 16.24 16.90 18.31
N LYS A 56 17.16 16.24 19.02
CA LYS A 56 18.55 16.03 18.60
C LYS A 56 18.74 14.75 17.81
N VAL A 57 17.71 13.93 17.65
CA VAL A 57 17.81 12.65 16.95
C VAL A 57 16.95 12.64 15.69
N THR A 58 17.49 12.07 14.61
CA THR A 58 16.73 11.65 13.44
C THR A 58 16.81 10.13 13.34
N ILE A 59 15.66 9.45 13.26
CA ILE A 59 15.63 8.00 13.03
C ILE A 59 15.32 7.72 11.56
N ILE A 60 16.21 6.96 10.92
CA ILE A 60 16.10 6.50 9.54
C ILE A 60 16.01 4.99 9.55
N LEU A 61 14.95 4.42 8.96
CA LEU A 61 14.84 2.96 8.90
C LEU A 61 15.81 2.38 7.89
N SER A 62 16.63 1.45 8.35
CA SER A 62 17.40 0.55 7.48
C SER A 62 16.71 -0.80 7.27
N SER A 63 15.69 -1.13 8.09
CA SER A 63 14.85 -2.32 7.92
C SER A 63 14.05 -2.34 6.63
N THR A 64 13.67 -3.54 6.17
CA THR A 64 12.73 -3.75 5.06
C THR A 64 11.36 -3.11 5.30
N TRP A 65 11.00 -2.84 6.56
CA TRP A 65 9.76 -2.15 6.94
C TRP A 65 9.58 -0.79 6.26
N ARG A 66 10.68 -0.12 5.90
CA ARG A 66 10.67 1.17 5.19
C ARG A 66 9.93 1.14 3.85
N ASN A 67 9.83 -0.04 3.22
CA ASN A 67 9.14 -0.23 1.95
C ASN A 67 7.61 -0.33 2.10
N PHE A 68 7.10 -0.39 3.33
CA PHE A 68 5.68 -0.61 3.62
C PHE A 68 5.15 0.53 4.51
N PRO A 69 4.48 1.55 3.92
CA PRO A 69 3.97 2.70 4.69
C PRO A 69 3.11 2.32 5.90
N ALA A 70 2.33 1.25 5.79
CA ALA A 70 1.53 0.72 6.90
C ALA A 70 2.39 0.22 8.07
N GLN A 71 3.57 -0.36 7.81
CA GLN A 71 4.49 -0.82 8.86
C GLN A 71 5.21 0.35 9.52
N VAL A 72 5.61 1.36 8.74
CA VAL A 72 6.17 2.61 9.29
C VAL A 72 5.14 3.31 10.18
N GLN A 73 3.88 3.39 9.74
CA GLN A 73 2.79 3.95 10.54
C GLN A 73 2.54 3.12 11.82
N ARG A 74 2.56 1.78 11.72
CA ARG A 74 2.45 0.88 12.86
C ARG A 74 3.55 1.15 13.89
N LEU A 75 4.80 1.31 13.43
CA LEU A 75 5.95 1.58 14.30
C LEU A 75 5.83 2.95 14.99
N ASN A 76 5.49 4.00 14.25
CA ASN A 76 5.29 5.35 14.83
C ASN A 76 4.14 5.37 15.86
N ASN A 77 3.02 4.71 15.55
CA ASN A 77 1.92 4.56 16.51
C ASN A 77 2.36 3.81 17.77
N PHE A 78 3.24 2.82 17.62
CA PHE A 78 3.79 2.05 18.72
C PHE A 78 4.75 2.87 19.60
N PHE A 79 5.60 3.72 19.01
CA PHE A 79 6.42 4.69 19.75
C PHE A 79 5.54 5.63 20.55
N ALA A 80 4.58 6.30 19.90
CA ALA A 80 3.68 7.24 20.57
C ALA A 80 2.90 6.59 21.72
N LYS A 81 2.44 5.34 21.55
CA LYS A 81 1.72 4.61 22.59
C LYS A 81 2.62 4.22 23.78
N THR A 82 3.88 3.87 23.51
CA THR A 82 4.78 3.30 24.53
C THR A 82 5.53 4.38 25.31
N VAL A 83 6.02 5.42 24.61
CA VAL A 83 6.91 6.45 25.18
C VAL A 83 6.48 7.88 24.84
N GLY A 84 5.31 8.08 24.24
CA GLY A 84 4.85 9.40 23.81
C GLY A 84 5.78 10.01 22.76
N ASP A 85 6.12 11.29 22.93
CA ASP A 85 6.97 12.05 22.00
C ASP A 85 8.47 11.98 22.36
N ALA A 86 8.85 11.15 23.34
CA ALA A 86 10.23 11.06 23.83
C ALA A 86 11.17 10.31 22.87
N VAL A 87 10.63 9.52 21.94
CA VAL A 87 11.37 8.97 20.79
C VAL A 87 10.80 9.62 19.54
N PRO A 88 11.64 10.25 18.67
CA PRO A 88 11.15 10.90 17.49
C PRO A 88 10.52 9.89 16.52
N PRO A 89 9.49 10.27 15.76
CA PRO A 89 8.95 9.41 14.73
C PRO A 89 10.00 9.11 13.66
N ILE A 90 9.81 8.01 12.93
CA ILE A 90 10.62 7.68 11.77
C ILE A 90 10.55 8.81 10.74
N ALA A 91 11.72 9.39 10.41
CA ALA A 91 11.82 10.51 9.47
C ALA A 91 11.93 10.04 8.01
N GLY A 92 12.42 8.81 7.79
CA GLY A 92 12.59 8.26 6.45
C GLY A 92 13.14 6.84 6.48
N GLY A 93 13.62 6.38 5.32
CA GLY A 93 14.30 5.11 5.18
C GLY A 93 15.49 5.20 4.24
N THR A 94 16.43 4.28 4.41
CA THR A 94 17.52 4.06 3.44
C THR A 94 16.95 3.68 2.07
N PRO A 95 17.65 3.95 0.96
CA PRO A 95 17.19 3.52 -0.36
C PRO A 95 16.96 2.00 -0.39
N ASN A 96 16.02 1.55 -1.24
CA ASN A 96 15.79 0.11 -1.42
C ASN A 96 16.79 -0.44 -2.43
N GLY A 97 17.73 -1.26 -1.96
CA GLY A 97 18.76 -1.86 -2.79
C GLY A 97 19.85 -0.87 -3.22
N THR A 98 20.89 -1.43 -3.85
CA THR A 98 22.06 -0.67 -4.25
C THR A 98 22.38 -0.80 -5.74
N PRO A 99 22.32 0.29 -6.53
CA PRO A 99 22.70 0.21 -7.95
C PRO A 99 24.19 -0.06 -8.14
N LYS A 100 25.00 0.50 -7.23
CA LYS A 100 26.42 0.17 -7.07
C LYS A 100 26.58 -0.73 -5.87
N VAL A 101 27.13 -1.90 -6.14
CA VAL A 101 27.40 -2.94 -5.16
C VAL A 101 28.89 -2.92 -4.85
N THR A 102 29.25 -2.73 -3.58
CA THR A 102 30.64 -2.74 -3.16
C THR A 102 31.21 -4.15 -3.21
N VAL A 103 32.41 -4.32 -3.76
CA VAL A 103 33.11 -5.61 -3.72
C VAL A 103 33.67 -5.82 -2.30
N VAL A 104 33.27 -6.91 -1.66
CA VAL A 104 33.65 -7.24 -0.28
C VAL A 104 34.20 -8.67 -0.20
N SER A 105 35.00 -8.95 0.83
CA SER A 105 35.68 -10.23 1.02
C SER A 105 35.28 -10.98 2.30
N TYR A 106 34.48 -10.39 3.17
CA TYR A 106 33.95 -11.06 4.38
C TYR A 106 32.88 -12.09 4.01
N TYR A 107 32.65 -13.09 4.88
CA TYR A 107 31.68 -14.17 4.64
C TYR A 107 31.85 -14.89 3.28
N ALA A 108 33.10 -15.18 2.87
CA ALA A 108 33.36 -15.87 1.60
C ALA A 108 32.62 -17.23 1.47
N ASP A 109 32.38 -17.89 2.61
CA ASP A 109 31.67 -19.18 2.67
C ASP A 109 30.14 -19.03 2.81
N ASP A 110 29.62 -17.81 3.00
CA ASP A 110 28.19 -17.51 3.06
C ASP A 110 27.83 -16.31 2.18
N PRO A 111 27.62 -16.53 0.87
CA PRO A 111 27.29 -15.46 -0.07
C PRO A 111 25.95 -14.77 0.23
N SER A 112 25.05 -15.43 0.96
CA SER A 112 23.74 -14.86 1.30
C SER A 112 23.89 -13.83 2.41
N GLU A 113 24.59 -14.20 3.49
CA GLU A 113 24.91 -13.28 4.58
C GLU A 113 25.82 -12.14 4.09
N GLN A 114 26.84 -12.46 3.29
CA GLN A 114 27.70 -11.46 2.64
C GLN A 114 26.87 -10.41 1.91
N ARG A 115 25.91 -10.86 1.09
CA ARG A 115 25.03 -9.97 0.33
C ARG A 115 24.19 -9.10 1.24
N LEU A 116 23.54 -9.66 2.24
CA LEU A 116 22.65 -8.91 3.13
C LEU A 116 23.41 -7.83 3.90
N VAL A 117 24.58 -8.17 4.47
CA VAL A 117 25.42 -7.23 5.21
C VAL A 117 25.93 -6.14 4.28
N ARG A 118 26.48 -6.51 3.12
CA ARG A 118 26.97 -5.55 2.13
C ARG A 118 25.87 -4.59 1.67
N ASP A 119 24.72 -5.13 1.29
CA ASP A 119 23.61 -4.33 0.78
C ASP A 119 23.15 -3.34 1.87
N ARG A 120 23.06 -3.78 3.13
CA ARG A 120 22.74 -2.92 4.28
C ARG A 120 23.75 -1.79 4.49
N VAL A 121 25.06 -2.10 4.45
CA VAL A 121 26.11 -1.09 4.61
C VAL A 121 26.09 -0.08 3.46
N ASP A 122 25.95 -0.56 2.22
CA ASP A 122 25.89 0.28 1.03
C ASP A 122 24.64 1.18 1.04
N GLU A 123 23.51 0.70 1.54
CA GLU A 123 22.28 1.48 1.72
C GLU A 123 22.46 2.63 2.72
N ILE A 124 23.07 2.35 3.89
CA ILE A 124 23.35 3.37 4.92
C ILE A 124 24.33 4.41 4.38
N LYS A 125 25.46 3.99 3.81
CA LYS A 125 26.46 4.92 3.26
C LYS A 125 25.92 5.77 2.13
N ARG A 126 25.14 5.16 1.23
CA ARG A 126 24.46 5.91 0.18
C ARG A 126 23.53 6.96 0.76
N TRP A 127 22.72 6.60 1.75
CA TRP A 127 21.81 7.56 2.35
C TRP A 127 22.59 8.75 2.95
N ILE A 128 23.71 8.50 3.63
CA ILE A 128 24.57 9.57 4.18
C ILE A 128 25.07 10.50 3.05
N ASN A 129 25.58 9.92 1.97
CA ASN A 129 26.17 10.67 0.86
C ASN A 129 25.12 11.43 0.03
N THR A 130 23.88 10.94 -0.08
CA THR A 130 22.83 11.62 -0.85
C THR A 130 22.02 12.63 -0.04
N ASN A 131 22.18 12.67 1.28
CA ASN A 131 21.45 13.58 2.16
C ASN A 131 22.40 14.53 2.93
N MET A 132 23.60 14.77 2.42
CA MET A 132 24.62 15.60 3.09
C MET A 132 24.15 17.03 3.38
N ARG A 133 23.16 17.54 2.63
CA ARG A 133 22.64 18.91 2.81
C ARG A 133 21.56 18.97 3.89
N GLU A 134 20.69 17.97 3.92
CA GLU A 134 19.59 17.87 4.87
C GLU A 134 20.04 17.30 6.22
N HIS A 135 21.09 16.47 6.20
CA HIS A 135 21.67 15.77 7.34
C HIS A 135 23.20 15.90 7.39
N PRO A 136 23.73 17.13 7.52
CA PRO A 136 25.17 17.35 7.60
C PRO A 136 25.82 16.64 8.81
N GLU A 137 25.08 16.41 9.89
CA GLU A 137 25.53 15.65 11.05
C GLU A 137 25.99 14.24 10.70
N ALA A 138 25.31 13.57 9.76
CA ALA A 138 25.60 12.18 9.41
C ALA A 138 26.91 12.08 8.62
N VAL A 139 27.08 12.90 7.58
CA VAL A 139 28.34 12.92 6.82
C VAL A 139 29.49 13.50 7.66
N GLY A 140 29.17 14.36 8.63
CA GLY A 140 30.12 14.87 9.63
C GLY A 140 30.61 13.83 10.64
N GLY A 141 30.02 12.62 10.65
CA GLY A 141 30.43 11.49 11.50
C GLY A 141 29.58 11.29 12.76
N ARG A 142 28.43 11.96 12.90
CA ARG A 142 27.51 11.81 14.05
C ARG A 142 26.32 10.94 13.69
N TRP A 143 26.59 9.66 13.49
CA TRP A 143 25.57 8.66 13.19
C TRP A 143 25.98 7.30 13.73
N PHE A 144 25.01 6.40 13.92
CA PHE A 144 25.29 4.99 14.11
C PHE A 144 24.09 4.14 13.70
N ALA A 145 24.33 2.86 13.45
CA ALA A 145 23.33 1.87 13.10
C ALA A 145 23.07 0.92 14.27
N ILE A 146 21.81 0.57 14.48
CA ILE A 146 21.36 -0.46 15.41
C ILE A 146 20.74 -1.57 14.58
N ASP A 147 21.35 -2.75 14.61
CA ASP A 147 21.01 -3.87 13.73
C ASP A 147 21.36 -5.20 14.43
N ASP A 148 20.67 -6.28 14.08
CA ASP A 148 21.00 -7.61 14.58
C ASP A 148 22.04 -8.32 13.69
N MET A 149 22.19 -7.88 12.44
CA MET A 149 23.23 -8.30 11.52
C MET A 149 24.62 -7.79 11.94
N GLN A 150 25.70 -8.54 11.67
CA GLN A 150 27.06 -8.09 12.02
C GLN A 150 27.64 -7.15 10.95
N LEU A 151 27.33 -5.84 11.03
CA LEU A 151 27.69 -4.85 10.01
C LEU A 151 29.14 -4.33 10.10
N ASP A 152 29.76 -4.38 11.28
CA ASP A 152 31.13 -3.93 11.56
C ASP A 152 32.24 -4.85 11.03
N VAL A 153 31.88 -5.96 10.37
CA VAL A 153 32.82 -6.68 9.49
C VAL A 153 33.26 -5.80 8.32
N ASP A 154 32.45 -4.79 7.96
CA ASP A 154 32.81 -3.75 7.02
C ASP A 154 33.45 -2.57 7.77
N GLU A 155 34.68 -2.21 7.39
CA GLU A 155 35.46 -1.13 8.02
C GLU A 155 34.69 0.19 8.08
N ARG A 156 33.80 0.41 7.11
CA ARG A 156 32.97 1.62 6.99
C ARG A 156 31.98 1.80 8.15
N MET A 157 31.68 0.73 8.88
CA MET A 157 30.74 0.69 10.02
C MET A 157 31.45 0.73 11.38
N ARG A 158 32.78 0.62 11.41
CA ARG A 158 33.56 0.62 12.64
C ARG A 158 33.31 1.91 13.44
N GLY A 159 33.02 1.77 14.73
CA GLY A 159 32.71 2.89 15.62
C GLY A 159 31.32 3.53 15.38
N HIS A 160 30.51 2.98 14.48
CA HIS A 160 29.17 3.48 14.14
C HIS A 160 28.13 2.37 14.16
N PHE A 161 28.38 1.27 14.87
CA PHE A 161 27.49 0.10 14.84
C PHE A 161 27.28 -0.50 16.22
N LEU A 162 26.00 -0.74 16.55
CA LEU A 162 25.53 -1.42 17.74
C LEU A 162 24.80 -2.70 17.34
N LYS A 163 25.44 -3.84 17.63
CA LYS A 163 24.85 -5.16 17.36
C LYS A 163 23.90 -5.61 18.48
N THR A 164 22.68 -5.97 18.11
CA THR A 164 21.71 -6.65 18.98
C THR A 164 21.70 -8.17 18.76
N THR A 165 21.03 -8.89 19.64
CA THR A 165 20.77 -10.33 19.45
C THR A 165 19.38 -10.52 18.87
N THR A 166 19.29 -11.13 17.68
CA THR A 166 18.03 -11.30 16.92
C THR A 166 16.87 -11.82 17.78
N GLU A 167 17.10 -12.82 18.63
CA GLU A 167 16.04 -13.44 19.42
C GLU A 167 15.58 -12.61 20.64
N ILE A 168 16.38 -11.63 21.07
CA ILE A 168 16.17 -10.89 22.32
C ILE A 168 15.80 -9.43 22.03
N GLY A 169 16.31 -8.84 20.96
CA GLY A 169 16.20 -7.41 20.70
C GLY A 169 17.22 -6.60 21.50
N LEU A 170 16.91 -5.31 21.69
CA LEU A 170 17.66 -4.42 22.57
C LEU A 170 17.60 -4.89 24.03
N VAL A 171 18.73 -4.80 24.73
CA VAL A 171 18.88 -5.05 26.17
C VAL A 171 19.59 -3.88 26.87
N GLU A 172 19.72 -3.97 28.20
CA GLU A 172 20.34 -2.89 28.99
C GLU A 172 21.83 -2.69 28.67
N ASP A 173 22.59 -3.77 28.44
CA ASP A 173 24.01 -3.70 28.06
C ASP A 173 24.23 -2.95 26.73
N ASP A 174 23.23 -2.94 25.84
CA ASP A 174 23.29 -2.23 24.56
C ASP A 174 23.32 -0.71 24.75
N ILE A 175 22.76 -0.22 25.85
CA ILE A 175 22.69 1.21 26.16
C ILE A 175 24.07 1.73 26.54
N GLU A 176 24.82 0.98 27.37
CA GLU A 176 26.18 1.37 27.75
C GLU A 176 27.09 1.35 26.52
N ARG A 177 26.98 0.33 25.66
CA ARG A 177 27.70 0.29 24.38
C ARG A 177 27.31 1.44 23.45
N ALA A 178 26.03 1.80 23.38
CA ALA A 178 25.57 2.96 22.61
C ALA A 178 26.18 4.26 23.16
N ARG A 179 26.25 4.44 24.48
CA ARG A 179 26.87 5.61 25.11
C ARG A 179 28.36 5.73 24.77
N GLU A 180 29.08 4.61 24.75
CA GLU A 180 30.49 4.60 24.33
C GLU A 180 30.65 5.05 22.88
N ILE A 181 29.81 4.54 21.97
CA ILE A 181 29.79 4.95 20.55
C ILE A 181 29.48 6.45 20.43
N ILE A 182 28.43 6.92 21.10
CA ILE A 182 27.99 8.32 21.05
C ILE A 182 29.07 9.26 21.62
N ALA A 183 29.74 8.86 22.71
CA ALA A 183 30.82 9.64 23.30
C ALA A 183 32.06 9.75 22.41
N ALA A 184 32.25 8.80 21.48
CA ALA A 184 33.33 8.82 20.50
C ALA A 184 33.02 9.68 19.27
N PHE A 185 31.80 10.20 19.12
CA PHE A 185 31.45 11.05 17.99
C PHE A 185 32.23 12.38 17.99
N PRO A 186 32.53 12.91 16.79
CA PRO A 186 33.16 14.21 16.70
C PRO A 186 32.26 15.29 17.33
N PRO A 187 32.85 16.29 18.01
CA PRO A 187 32.09 17.41 18.54
C PRO A 187 31.39 18.18 17.40
N PRO A 188 30.30 18.92 17.67
CA PRO A 188 29.49 19.56 16.62
C PRO A 188 30.26 20.47 15.67
N GLU A 189 31.27 21.19 16.19
CA GLU A 189 32.14 22.05 15.37
C GLU A 189 33.00 21.25 14.38
N GLU A 190 33.49 20.09 14.80
CA GLU A 190 34.28 19.20 13.94
C GLU A 190 33.38 18.50 12.92
N ALA A 191 32.21 18.04 13.34
CA ALA A 191 31.21 17.49 12.44
C ALA A 191 30.80 18.49 11.36
N ALA A 192 30.62 19.78 11.71
CA ALA A 192 30.34 20.84 10.75
C ALA A 192 31.49 21.07 9.75
N ARG A 193 32.75 21.02 10.21
CA ARG A 193 33.92 21.09 9.32
C ARG A 193 33.98 19.90 8.37
N ASN A 194 33.76 18.69 8.88
CA ASN A 194 33.76 17.45 8.10
C ASN A 194 32.64 17.48 7.05
N ALA A 195 31.44 17.94 7.42
CA ALA A 195 30.32 18.08 6.49
C ALA A 195 30.59 19.13 5.41
N ALA A 196 31.16 20.28 5.78
CA ALA A 196 31.54 21.30 4.80
C ALA A 196 32.62 20.79 3.82
N ALA A 197 33.57 20.00 4.30
CA ALA A 197 34.58 19.35 3.46
C ALA A 197 33.95 18.31 2.50
N ALA A 198 33.04 17.48 3.00
CA ALA A 198 32.35 16.47 2.20
C ALA A 198 31.49 17.10 1.07
N LEU A 199 30.87 18.25 1.32
CA LEU A 199 30.06 18.95 0.32
C LEU A 199 30.87 19.45 -0.89
N VAL A 200 32.19 19.60 -0.76
CA VAL A 200 33.08 20.02 -1.85
C VAL A 200 34.01 18.90 -2.33
N ASP A 201 33.90 17.70 -1.75
CA ASP A 201 34.68 16.54 -2.17
C ASP A 201 34.21 16.06 -3.56
N PRO A 202 35.07 16.12 -4.59
CA PRO A 202 34.71 15.67 -5.93
C PRO A 202 34.29 14.19 -5.97
N ALA A 203 34.91 13.32 -5.16
CA ALA A 203 34.62 11.89 -5.19
C ALA A 203 33.20 11.59 -4.68
N LEU A 204 32.78 12.25 -3.60
CA LEU A 204 31.42 12.14 -3.08
C LEU A 204 30.40 12.77 -4.03
N LYS A 205 30.76 13.86 -4.72
CA LYS A 205 29.90 14.48 -5.72
C LYS A 205 29.69 13.59 -6.95
N ASP A 206 30.75 12.96 -7.44
CA ASP A 206 30.68 12.01 -8.55
C ASP A 206 29.83 10.79 -8.17
N GLU A 207 29.95 10.30 -6.93
CA GLU A 207 29.11 9.23 -6.42
C GLU A 207 27.63 9.66 -6.35
N GLU A 208 27.34 10.84 -5.79
CA GLU A 208 25.99 11.41 -5.73
C GLU A 208 25.38 11.53 -7.13
N ILE A 209 26.13 12.05 -8.10
CA ILE A 209 25.69 12.18 -9.50
C ILE A 209 25.34 10.81 -10.08
N ASP A 210 26.21 9.82 -9.97
CA ASP A 210 25.97 8.48 -10.53
C ASP A 210 24.74 7.79 -9.90
N ILE A 211 24.56 7.95 -8.59
CA ILE A 211 23.37 7.46 -7.89
C ILE A 211 22.11 8.12 -8.44
N LEU A 212 22.13 9.44 -8.59
CA LEU A 212 21.00 10.20 -9.11
C LEU A 212 20.70 9.86 -10.56
N GLU A 213 21.72 9.70 -11.41
CA GLU A 213 21.56 9.27 -12.80
C GLU A 213 20.91 7.89 -12.90
N THR A 214 21.36 6.94 -12.08
CA THR A 214 20.79 5.59 -12.06
C THR A 214 19.34 5.64 -11.58
N ARG A 215 19.03 6.44 -10.56
CA ARG A 215 17.66 6.64 -10.08
C ARG A 215 16.76 7.26 -11.14
N CYS A 216 17.25 8.28 -11.85
CA CYS A 216 16.54 8.92 -12.95
C CYS A 216 16.21 7.91 -14.05
N ARG A 217 17.18 7.07 -14.44
CA ARG A 217 16.98 6.01 -15.44
C ARG A 217 15.88 5.03 -15.02
N ASN A 218 15.96 4.49 -13.80
CA ASN A 218 14.98 3.54 -13.28
C ASN A 218 13.57 4.16 -13.17
N LEU A 219 13.47 5.42 -12.77
CA LEU A 219 12.20 6.14 -12.72
C LEU A 219 11.62 6.38 -14.12
N SER A 220 12.46 6.71 -15.11
CA SER A 220 12.03 6.84 -16.50
C SER A 220 11.52 5.52 -17.07
N GLU A 221 12.21 4.41 -16.80
CA GLU A 221 11.76 3.07 -17.21
C GLU A 221 10.42 2.70 -16.56
N THR A 222 10.29 2.95 -15.26
CA THR A 222 9.03 2.70 -14.53
C THR A 222 7.89 3.57 -15.06
N ALA A 223 8.16 4.84 -15.36
CA ALA A 223 7.15 5.75 -15.91
C ALA A 223 6.66 5.30 -17.29
N GLU A 224 7.55 4.84 -18.17
CA GLU A 224 7.15 4.28 -19.46
C GLU A 224 6.39 2.95 -19.29
N GLN A 225 6.77 2.08 -18.36
CA GLN A 225 5.99 0.86 -18.06
C GLN A 225 4.57 1.19 -17.60
N LEU A 226 4.41 2.09 -16.62
CA LEU A 226 3.10 2.48 -16.10
C LEU A 226 2.21 3.14 -17.17
N LYS A 227 2.83 3.88 -18.10
CA LYS A 227 2.14 4.49 -19.24
C LYS A 227 1.64 3.43 -20.22
N ASN A 228 2.41 2.37 -20.47
CA ASN A 228 1.98 1.22 -21.26
C ASN A 228 0.84 0.47 -20.57
N ASP A 229 0.97 0.16 -19.29
CA ASP A 229 -0.07 -0.52 -18.49
C ASP A 229 -1.38 0.27 -18.48
N LEU A 230 -1.29 1.60 -18.36
CA LEU A 230 -2.45 2.50 -18.41
C LEU A 230 -3.12 2.48 -19.79
N ALA A 231 -2.33 2.43 -20.87
CA ALA A 231 -2.86 2.33 -22.23
C ALA A 231 -3.59 1.00 -22.43
N GLU A 232 -3.01 -0.11 -21.97
CA GLU A 232 -3.64 -1.44 -22.00
C GLU A 232 -4.93 -1.48 -21.20
N ALA A 233 -4.94 -0.93 -19.98
CA ALA A 233 -6.14 -0.85 -19.14
C ALA A 233 -7.24 -0.02 -19.81
N HIS A 234 -6.90 1.09 -20.49
CA HIS A 234 -7.87 1.87 -21.25
C HIS A 234 -8.42 1.14 -22.48
N GLU A 235 -7.61 0.32 -23.16
CA GLU A 235 -8.09 -0.55 -24.24
C GLU A 235 -9.04 -1.62 -23.72
N GLU A 236 -8.72 -2.26 -22.60
CA GLU A 236 -9.55 -3.28 -21.98
C GLU A 236 -10.89 -2.71 -21.50
N ILE A 237 -10.90 -1.52 -20.88
CA ILE A 237 -12.13 -0.82 -20.50
C ILE A 237 -13.00 -0.55 -21.73
N ARG A 238 -12.41 -0.06 -22.83
CA ARG A 238 -13.15 0.19 -24.09
C ARG A 238 -13.74 -1.10 -24.64
N ARG A 239 -12.99 -2.21 -24.62
CA ARG A 239 -13.43 -3.54 -25.06
C ARG A 239 -14.63 -4.02 -24.23
N LEU A 240 -14.53 -3.96 -22.90
CA LEU A 240 -15.60 -4.36 -21.98
C LEU A 240 -16.86 -3.48 -22.10
N GLN A 241 -16.70 -2.18 -22.35
CA GLN A 241 -17.83 -1.29 -22.65
C GLN A 241 -18.53 -1.67 -23.97
N GLY A 242 -17.77 -2.06 -24.98
CA GLY A 242 -18.29 -2.62 -26.23
C GLY A 242 -19.11 -3.88 -25.99
N GLU A 243 -18.54 -4.86 -25.27
CA GLU A 243 -19.23 -6.11 -24.92
C GLU A 243 -20.51 -5.84 -24.11
N ARG A 244 -20.45 -4.94 -23.13
CA ARG A 244 -21.60 -4.57 -22.31
C ARG A 244 -22.73 -4.02 -23.19
N THR A 245 -22.41 -3.17 -24.14
CA THR A 245 -23.41 -2.59 -25.06
C THR A 245 -24.08 -3.67 -25.92
N VAL A 246 -23.31 -4.65 -26.40
CA VAL A 246 -23.85 -5.80 -27.15
C VAL A 246 -24.76 -6.64 -26.25
N ARG A 247 -24.30 -7.02 -25.05
CA ARG A 247 -25.11 -7.80 -24.09
C ARG A 247 -26.40 -7.07 -23.71
N GLU A 248 -26.36 -5.76 -23.49
CA GLU A 248 -27.56 -4.96 -23.21
C GLU A 248 -28.55 -4.95 -24.38
N ARG A 249 -28.06 -4.92 -25.63
CA ARG A 249 -28.90 -5.05 -26.83
C ARG A 249 -29.55 -6.44 -26.92
N ASP A 250 -28.76 -7.49 -26.73
CA ASP A 250 -29.23 -8.88 -26.80
C ASP A 250 -30.26 -9.15 -25.70
N MET A 251 -30.04 -8.65 -24.49
CA MET A 251 -30.99 -8.73 -23.37
C MET A 251 -32.30 -8.01 -23.67
N LYS A 252 -32.25 -6.82 -24.28
CA LYS A 252 -33.46 -6.09 -24.72
C LYS A 252 -34.22 -6.86 -25.79
N GLU A 253 -33.51 -7.44 -26.75
CA GLU A 253 -34.14 -8.27 -27.80
C GLU A 253 -34.78 -9.53 -27.23
N LEU A 254 -34.09 -10.24 -26.33
CA LEU A 254 -34.61 -11.42 -25.66
C LEU A 254 -35.85 -11.08 -24.82
N THR A 255 -35.80 -9.98 -24.07
CA THR A 255 -36.95 -9.47 -23.30
C THR A 255 -38.14 -9.21 -24.21
N ARG A 256 -37.93 -8.52 -25.35
CA ARG A 256 -38.98 -8.26 -26.35
C ARG A 256 -39.59 -9.56 -26.90
N ARG A 257 -38.75 -10.54 -27.24
CA ARG A 257 -39.23 -11.86 -27.73
C ARG A 257 -40.04 -12.59 -26.66
N PHE A 258 -39.59 -12.55 -25.41
CA PHE A 258 -40.31 -13.16 -24.29
C PHE A 258 -41.66 -12.48 -24.03
N GLU A 259 -41.71 -11.14 -24.10
CA GLU A 259 -42.95 -10.39 -24.00
C GLU A 259 -43.95 -10.72 -25.12
N ASP A 260 -43.50 -10.86 -26.37
CA ASP A 260 -44.34 -11.26 -27.50
C ASP A 260 -44.93 -12.67 -27.30
N VAL A 261 -44.09 -13.65 -26.94
CA VAL A 261 -44.56 -15.02 -26.65
C VAL A 261 -45.54 -15.02 -25.47
N SER A 262 -45.21 -14.31 -24.39
CA SER A 262 -46.07 -14.16 -23.21
C SER A 262 -47.42 -13.52 -23.55
N TYR A 263 -47.42 -12.50 -24.41
CA TYR A 263 -48.63 -11.85 -24.90
C TYR A 263 -49.50 -12.80 -25.72
N ARG A 264 -48.93 -13.56 -26.65
CA ARG A 264 -49.68 -14.54 -27.48
C ARG A 264 -50.30 -15.65 -26.63
N LEU A 265 -49.54 -16.18 -25.66
CA LEU A 265 -50.06 -17.16 -24.70
C LEU A 265 -51.22 -16.59 -23.88
N ALA A 266 -51.07 -15.36 -23.37
CA ALA A 266 -52.12 -14.68 -22.63
C ALA A 266 -53.37 -14.46 -23.48
N GLN A 267 -53.20 -13.99 -24.72
CA GLN A 267 -54.29 -13.79 -25.68
C GLN A 267 -55.06 -15.10 -25.90
N TYR A 268 -54.34 -16.20 -26.17
CA TYR A 268 -54.93 -17.52 -26.33
C TYR A 268 -55.69 -17.98 -25.09
N ASP A 269 -55.05 -17.97 -23.91
CA ASP A 269 -55.66 -18.41 -22.66
C ASP A 269 -56.88 -17.58 -22.25
N PHE A 270 -56.82 -16.26 -22.41
CA PHE A 270 -57.94 -15.38 -22.07
C PHE A 270 -59.09 -15.50 -23.07
N SER A 271 -58.83 -15.71 -24.37
CA SER A 271 -59.90 -15.92 -25.36
C SER A 271 -60.75 -17.16 -25.08
N LYS A 272 -60.20 -18.17 -24.38
CA LYS A 272 -60.96 -19.33 -23.91
C LYS A 272 -62.02 -18.96 -22.87
N LYS A 273 -61.78 -17.92 -22.07
CA LYS A 273 -62.64 -17.54 -20.93
C LYS A 273 -63.40 -16.22 -21.13
N ASN A 274 -62.99 -15.41 -22.09
CA ASN A 274 -63.57 -14.09 -22.36
C ASN A 274 -64.16 -14.06 -23.78
N ALA A 275 -65.50 -14.06 -23.87
CA ALA A 275 -66.22 -14.09 -25.14
C ALA A 275 -65.96 -12.86 -26.02
N VAL A 276 -65.85 -11.67 -25.40
CA VAL A 276 -65.59 -10.41 -26.13
C VAL A 276 -64.22 -10.44 -26.81
N LEU A 277 -63.19 -10.90 -26.08
CA LEU A 277 -61.84 -11.07 -26.63
C LEU A 277 -61.83 -12.10 -27.77
N ARG A 278 -62.58 -13.21 -27.63
CA ARG A 278 -62.67 -14.24 -28.67
C ARG A 278 -63.29 -13.69 -29.97
N SER A 279 -64.45 -13.05 -29.88
CA SER A 279 -65.12 -12.47 -31.05
C SER A 279 -64.27 -11.38 -31.71
N ALA A 280 -63.55 -10.58 -30.93
CA ALA A 280 -62.62 -9.59 -31.47
C ALA A 280 -61.48 -10.23 -32.28
N ILE A 281 -60.91 -11.34 -31.81
CA ILE A 281 -59.86 -12.10 -32.52
C ILE A 281 -60.39 -12.73 -33.81
N GLU A 282 -61.59 -13.31 -33.79
CA GLU A 282 -62.23 -13.88 -34.99
C GLU A 282 -62.51 -12.80 -36.04
N ALA A 283 -63.05 -11.65 -35.61
CA ALA A 283 -63.32 -10.51 -36.50
C ALA A 283 -62.05 -9.96 -37.15
N LEU A 284 -60.90 -10.03 -36.45
CA LEU A 284 -59.63 -9.52 -36.95
C LEU A 284 -59.19 -10.18 -38.27
N ALA A 285 -59.53 -11.46 -38.48
CA ALA A 285 -59.20 -12.20 -39.71
C ALA A 285 -59.82 -11.56 -40.96
N SER A 286 -60.94 -10.85 -40.80
CA SER A 286 -61.69 -10.20 -41.89
C SER A 286 -61.28 -8.74 -42.14
N LYS A 287 -60.46 -8.14 -41.26
CA LYS A 287 -60.12 -6.71 -41.32
C LYS A 287 -58.78 -6.47 -42.02
N THR A 288 -58.69 -5.34 -42.73
CA THR A 288 -57.49 -4.90 -43.45
C THR A 288 -57.17 -3.43 -43.18
N GLY A 289 -55.92 -3.02 -43.43
CA GLY A 289 -55.52 -1.62 -43.36
C GLY A 289 -55.67 -1.00 -41.97
N LYS A 290 -56.25 0.20 -41.90
CA LYS A 290 -56.39 0.98 -40.67
C LYS A 290 -57.30 0.30 -39.64
N GLU A 291 -58.42 -0.26 -40.08
CA GLU A 291 -59.38 -0.94 -39.19
C GLU A 291 -58.76 -2.14 -38.46
N ARG A 292 -57.92 -2.89 -39.17
CA ARG A 292 -57.20 -4.03 -38.57
C ARG A 292 -56.26 -3.58 -37.46
N ARG A 293 -55.50 -2.51 -37.69
CA ARG A 293 -54.56 -1.95 -36.70
C ARG A 293 -55.29 -1.45 -35.45
N GLU A 294 -56.39 -0.71 -35.64
CA GLU A 294 -57.21 -0.22 -34.52
C GLU A 294 -57.80 -1.36 -33.69
N LEU A 295 -58.24 -2.45 -34.34
CA LEU A 295 -58.73 -3.64 -33.65
C LEU A 295 -57.61 -4.42 -32.94
N GLU A 296 -56.44 -4.56 -33.55
CA GLU A 296 -55.24 -5.13 -32.92
C GLU A 296 -54.84 -4.36 -31.64
N ASP A 297 -54.84 -3.03 -31.69
CA ASP A 297 -54.53 -2.19 -30.53
C ASP A 297 -55.56 -2.33 -29.40
N ARG A 298 -56.85 -2.43 -29.75
CA ARG A 298 -57.92 -2.69 -28.77
C ARG A 298 -57.81 -4.08 -28.15
N ILE A 299 -57.52 -5.12 -28.95
CA ILE A 299 -57.27 -6.48 -28.46
C ILE A 299 -56.09 -6.48 -27.49
N LYS A 300 -54.99 -5.81 -27.86
CA LYS A 300 -53.78 -5.70 -27.03
C LYS A 300 -54.08 -5.02 -25.70
N THR A 301 -54.83 -3.93 -25.73
CA THR A 301 -55.27 -3.21 -24.52
C THR A 301 -56.11 -4.10 -23.62
N LEU A 302 -57.09 -4.81 -24.18
CA LEU A 302 -57.95 -5.73 -23.43
C LEU A 302 -57.15 -6.89 -22.79
N VAL A 303 -56.23 -7.51 -23.54
CA VAL A 303 -55.35 -8.57 -23.02
C VAL A 303 -54.49 -8.04 -21.87
N ASN A 304 -53.92 -6.84 -21.97
CA ASN A 304 -53.12 -6.24 -20.90
C ASN A 304 -53.96 -5.97 -19.64
N LEU A 305 -55.18 -5.47 -19.77
CA LEU A 305 -56.09 -5.28 -18.64
C LEU A 305 -56.44 -6.62 -17.96
N LEU A 306 -56.66 -7.68 -18.75
CA LEU A 306 -56.93 -9.02 -18.21
C LEU A 306 -55.70 -9.62 -17.52
N ARG A 307 -54.48 -9.39 -18.02
CA ARG A 307 -53.23 -9.75 -17.33
C ARG A 307 -53.13 -9.06 -15.98
N HIS A 308 -53.33 -7.73 -15.96
CA HIS A 308 -53.24 -6.95 -14.74
C HIS A 308 -54.29 -7.37 -13.70
N LYS A 309 -55.53 -7.60 -14.13
CA LYS A 309 -56.59 -8.15 -13.27
C LYS A 309 -56.16 -9.49 -12.64
N LYS A 310 -55.63 -10.43 -13.43
CA LYS A 310 -55.15 -11.74 -12.94
C LYS A 310 -54.00 -11.60 -11.93
N GLU A 311 -53.10 -10.63 -12.13
CA GLU A 311 -52.01 -10.34 -11.19
C GLU A 311 -52.54 -9.77 -9.87
N LEU A 312 -53.46 -8.81 -9.91
CA LEU A 312 -54.13 -8.28 -8.73
C LEU A 312 -54.87 -9.38 -7.94
N GLU A 313 -55.58 -10.27 -8.64
CA GLU A 313 -56.25 -11.43 -8.03
C GLU A 313 -55.26 -12.36 -7.34
N LYS A 314 -54.12 -12.67 -7.96
CA LYS A 314 -53.04 -13.47 -7.36
C LYS A 314 -52.46 -12.80 -6.12
N MET A 315 -52.19 -11.50 -6.16
CA MET A 315 -51.67 -10.76 -5.02
C MET A 315 -52.68 -10.72 -3.87
N ALA A 316 -53.95 -10.47 -4.15
CA ALA A 316 -55.01 -10.51 -3.15
C ALA A 316 -55.18 -11.90 -2.53
N ALA A 317 -55.06 -12.96 -3.31
CA ALA A 317 -55.08 -14.34 -2.79
C ALA A 317 -53.86 -14.63 -1.90
N LYS A 318 -52.66 -14.16 -2.28
CA LYS A 318 -51.45 -14.31 -1.47
C LYS A 318 -51.54 -13.54 -0.14
N ASN A 319 -52.08 -12.32 -0.15
CA ASN A 319 -52.26 -11.51 1.06
C ASN A 319 -53.26 -12.16 2.02
N ARG A 320 -54.43 -12.62 1.51
CA ARG A 320 -55.40 -13.37 2.32
C ARG A 320 -54.80 -14.62 2.96
N LYS A 321 -53.92 -15.34 2.24
CA LYS A 321 -53.21 -16.51 2.78
C LYS A 321 -52.22 -16.12 3.90
N LYS A 322 -51.52 -14.99 3.75
CA LYS A 322 -50.60 -14.47 4.79
C LYS A 322 -51.36 -14.03 6.05
N GLU A 323 -52.46 -13.32 5.89
CA GLU A 323 -53.32 -12.87 7.00
C GLU A 323 -53.88 -14.05 7.79
N GLY A 324 -54.38 -15.09 7.09
CA GLY A 324 -54.84 -16.32 7.74
C GLY A 324 -53.72 -17.06 8.48
N GLN A 325 -52.49 -17.07 7.96
CA GLN A 325 -51.34 -17.69 8.66
C GLN A 325 -50.86 -16.88 9.87
N ALA A 326 -51.03 -15.55 9.86
CA ALA A 326 -50.73 -14.70 11.01
C ALA A 326 -51.77 -14.86 12.13
N GLN A 327 -53.05 -15.04 11.79
CA GLN A 327 -54.12 -15.29 12.75
C GLN A 327 -54.07 -16.67 13.42
N VAL A 328 -53.42 -17.66 12.80
CA VAL A 328 -53.22 -19.01 13.39
C VAL A 328 -51.99 -19.07 14.31
N LYS A 329 -51.13 -18.05 14.29
CA LYS A 329 -49.90 -17.97 15.11
C LYS A 329 -50.03 -17.06 16.35
N ASN A 330 -51.13 -16.34 16.49
CA ASN A 330 -51.51 -15.59 17.69
C ASN A 330 -52.64 -16.33 18.40
#